data_AF-A0A7J2R7R0-F1
#
_entry.id   AF-A0A7J2R7R0-F1
#
_cell.length_a   1.000
_cell.length_b   1.000
_cell.length_c   1.000
_cell.angle_alpha   90.00
_cell.angle_beta   90.00
_cell.angle_gamma   90.00
#
_symmetry.space_group_name_H-M   'P 1'
#
loop_
_entity.id
_entity.type
_entity.pdbx_description
1 polymer ?
#
loop_
_entity_poly.entity_id
_entity_poly.type
_entity_poly.pdbx_seq_one_letter_code
_entity_poly.pdbx_strand_id
1 'polypeptide(L)'
;MLTSLRQDWQTPQELYDGLNKEFNFDFDPCPVNPKFDGLEIEWGKCNFVNPPYGRYKEGKYAHKSAQDLFVKKAYEESLKGKICVLLIPVRTSSIRWQKYILDNPNAEIRFMPKRFKFSDASDPAMFCSAIVIFYPTKFKKIKHRKEKKN
;
A
#
# COMPACT_ATOMS: atom_id res chain seq x y z
N MET A 1 17.29 12.36 0.28
CA MET A 1 17.01 11.55 1.48
C MET A 1 15.52 11.68 1.78
N LEU A 2 14.72 10.66 1.48
CA LEU A 2 13.33 10.57 1.94
C LEU A 2 13.37 9.77 3.24
N THR A 3 13.30 10.45 4.38
CA THR A 3 13.38 9.81 5.70
C THR A 3 11.97 9.75 6.31
N SER A 4 11.41 8.55 6.42
CA SER A 4 10.16 8.26 7.12
C SER A 4 10.38 8.27 8.65
N LEU A 5 10.56 9.45 9.26
CA LEU A 5 10.86 9.58 10.70
C LEU A 5 9.69 10.07 11.60
N ARG A 6 8.77 9.15 11.99
CA ARG A 6 7.67 9.17 13.03
C ARG A 6 6.28 9.75 12.68
N GLN A 7 5.16 9.11 13.05
CA GLN A 7 4.74 8.78 14.42
C GLN A 7 4.26 7.31 14.61
N ASP A 8 4.67 6.75 15.74
CA ASP A 8 4.22 5.53 16.45
C ASP A 8 4.59 4.15 15.88
N TRP A 9 4.83 4.02 14.57
CA TRP A 9 5.14 2.72 13.95
C TRP A 9 6.09 2.87 12.74
N GLN A 10 7.36 3.21 12.97
CA GLN A 10 8.35 3.43 11.92
C GLN A 10 8.70 2.15 11.13
N THR A 11 8.79 2.25 9.81
CA THR A 11 9.43 1.22 8.97
C THR A 11 10.92 1.13 9.36
N PRO A 12 11.45 -0.03 9.79
CA PRO A 12 12.86 -0.26 10.02
C PRO A 12 13.64 0.03 8.75
N GLN A 13 14.75 0.75 8.93
CA GLN A 13 15.56 1.23 7.82
C GLN A 13 16.00 0.10 6.88
N GLU A 14 16.41 -1.04 7.43
CA GLU A 14 16.83 -2.21 6.65
C GLU A 14 15.72 -2.76 5.75
N LEU A 15 14.47 -2.78 6.21
CA LEU A 15 13.33 -3.21 5.39
C LEU A 15 13.11 -2.23 4.24
N TYR A 16 13.10 -0.94 4.54
CA TYR A 16 12.95 0.09 3.52
C TYR A 16 14.08 0.02 2.50
N ASP A 17 15.33 -0.04 2.94
CA ASP A 17 16.51 -0.07 2.06
C ASP A 17 16.53 -1.32 1.19
N GLY A 18 16.15 -2.47 1.73
CA GLY A 18 16.01 -3.71 0.96
C GLY A 18 14.96 -3.60 -0.15
N LEU A 19 13.78 -3.06 0.18
CA LEU A 19 12.73 -2.81 -0.82
C LEU A 19 13.13 -1.72 -1.81
N ASN A 20 13.78 -0.65 -1.36
CA ASN A 20 14.20 0.44 -2.22
C ASN A 20 15.31 0.01 -3.19
N LYS A 21 16.20 -0.89 -2.76
CA LYS A 21 17.18 -1.52 -3.65
C LYS A 21 16.53 -2.34 -4.75
N GLU A 22 15.38 -2.97 -4.47
CA GLU A 22 14.63 -3.77 -5.44
C GLU A 22 13.77 -2.91 -6.37
N PHE A 23 13.05 -1.94 -5.83
CA PHE A 23 12.00 -1.21 -6.56
C PHE A 23 12.40 0.21 -6.97
N ASN A 24 13.48 0.77 -6.41
CA ASN A 24 13.99 2.12 -6.64
C ASN A 24 12.88 3.19 -6.56
N PHE A 25 12.37 3.40 -5.34
CA PHE A 25 11.23 4.28 -5.09
C PHE A 25 11.53 5.72 -5.50
N ASP A 26 10.57 6.35 -6.19
CA ASP A 26 10.62 7.76 -6.57
C ASP A 26 9.60 8.62 -5.81
N PHE A 27 8.72 8.00 -5.02
CA PHE A 27 7.71 8.69 -4.25
C PHE A 27 7.26 7.95 -2.98
N ASP A 28 6.86 8.73 -1.99
CA ASP A 28 6.23 8.28 -0.74
C ASP A 28 4.96 9.13 -0.53
N PRO A 29 3.74 8.55 -0.62
CA PRO A 29 2.49 9.26 -0.39
C PRO A 29 2.10 9.35 1.08
N CYS A 30 2.84 8.69 1.98
CA CYS A 30 2.62 8.72 3.42
C CYS A 30 3.90 9.19 4.16
N PRO A 31 4.57 10.27 3.69
CA PRO A 31 5.80 10.68 4.33
C PRO A 31 5.47 11.26 5.69
N VAL A 32 6.49 11.36 6.53
CA VAL A 32 6.32 11.95 7.84
C VAL A 32 6.12 13.46 7.73
N ASN A 33 5.16 13.97 8.51
CA ASN A 33 4.76 15.37 8.53
C ASN A 33 4.48 15.87 7.10
N PRO A 34 3.55 15.21 6.38
CA PRO A 34 3.31 15.51 4.98
C PRO A 34 2.82 16.95 4.84
N LYS A 35 3.39 17.67 3.87
CA LYS A 35 2.93 19.02 3.47
C LYS A 35 1.83 18.97 2.40
N PHE A 36 1.34 17.77 2.08
CA PHE A 36 0.34 17.49 1.06
C PHE A 36 -0.58 16.36 1.51
N ASP A 37 -1.74 16.22 0.88
CA ASP A 37 -2.61 15.05 1.07
C ASP A 37 -2.22 13.94 0.08
N GLY A 38 -1.66 12.86 0.60
CA GLY A 38 -1.24 11.69 -0.18
C GLY A 38 -2.37 11.02 -0.96
N LEU A 39 -3.64 11.23 -0.59
CA LEU A 39 -4.80 10.72 -1.32
C LEU A 39 -5.19 11.60 -2.51
N GLU A 40 -4.84 12.89 -2.50
CA GLU A 40 -5.24 13.87 -3.52
C GLU A 40 -4.14 14.22 -4.51
N ILE A 41 -2.89 13.85 -4.23
CA ILE A 41 -1.76 14.11 -5.13
C ILE A 41 -1.55 12.98 -6.16
N GLU A 42 -0.94 13.32 -7.29
CA GLU A 42 -0.42 12.35 -8.25
C GLU A 42 0.81 11.63 -7.69
N TRP A 43 0.82 10.31 -7.85
CA TRP A 43 1.90 9.44 -7.37
C TRP A 43 3.02 9.29 -8.40
N GLY A 44 4.22 8.89 -7.95
CA GLY A 44 5.37 8.60 -8.81
C GLY A 44 5.23 7.28 -9.58
N LYS A 45 6.29 6.86 -10.27
CA LYS A 45 6.32 5.58 -11.00
C LYS A 45 6.46 4.38 -10.06
N CYS A 46 7.23 4.53 -8.98
CA CYS A 46 7.49 3.49 -7.98
C CYS A 46 7.29 4.05 -6.58
N ASN A 47 6.21 3.62 -5.93
CA ASN A 47 5.73 4.24 -4.69
C ASN A 47 5.92 3.31 -3.50
N PHE A 48 6.53 3.80 -2.43
CA PHE A 48 6.52 3.11 -1.14
C PHE A 48 5.39 3.67 -0.28
N VAL A 49 4.46 2.82 0.15
CA VAL A 49 3.24 3.23 0.84
C VAL A 49 3.20 2.59 2.22
N ASN A 50 3.35 3.39 3.28
CA ASN A 50 3.12 2.96 4.65
C ASN A 50 1.97 3.78 5.24
N PRO A 51 0.69 3.41 4.99
CA PRO A 51 -0.44 4.24 5.37
C PRO A 51 -0.55 4.40 6.89
N PRO A 52 -1.05 5.55 7.37
CA PRO A 52 -1.33 5.70 8.79
C PRO A 52 -2.36 4.66 9.26
N TYR A 53 -2.29 4.31 10.55
CA TYR A 53 -3.25 3.41 11.18
C TYR A 53 -4.49 4.16 11.63
N GLY A 54 -5.63 3.47 11.66
CA GLY A 54 -6.89 4.00 12.18
C GLY A 54 -7.81 4.61 11.11
N ARG A 55 -8.68 5.52 11.58
CA ARG A 55 -9.71 6.19 10.79
C ARG A 55 -9.52 7.70 10.86
N TYR A 56 -9.83 8.40 9.78
CA TYR A 56 -9.91 9.86 9.81
C TYR A 56 -11.03 10.30 10.76
N LYS A 57 -10.75 11.30 11.59
CA LYS A 57 -11.74 11.81 12.56
C LYS A 57 -12.72 12.77 11.90
N GLU A 58 -12.24 13.60 10.98
CA GLU A 58 -12.99 14.69 10.36
C GLU A 58 -12.60 14.86 8.88
N GLY A 59 -13.26 15.79 8.18
CA GLY A 59 -12.99 16.13 6.78
C GLY A 59 -13.59 15.16 5.75
N LYS A 60 -13.14 15.27 4.49
CA LYS A 60 -13.64 14.49 3.32
C LYS A 60 -13.63 12.96 3.54
N TYR A 61 -12.74 12.50 4.41
CA TYR A 61 -12.52 11.09 4.71
C TYR A 61 -13.06 10.65 6.08
N ALA A 62 -13.83 11.50 6.77
CA ALA A 62 -14.35 11.22 8.10
C ALA A 62 -14.87 9.78 8.27
N HIS A 63 -14.43 9.14 9.33
CA HIS A 63 -14.71 7.76 9.73
C HIS A 63 -14.22 6.66 8.78
N LYS A 64 -13.58 6.98 7.65
CA LYS A 64 -13.01 5.98 6.75
C LYS A 64 -11.65 5.50 7.26
N SER A 65 -11.35 4.23 7.02
CA SER A 65 -10.02 3.68 7.35
C SER A 65 -8.98 4.24 6.38
N ALA A 66 -7.89 4.80 6.92
CA ALA A 66 -6.79 5.27 6.10
C ALA A 66 -6.15 4.12 5.29
N GLN A 67 -5.98 2.97 5.92
CA GLN A 67 -5.52 1.74 5.26
C GLN A 67 -6.37 1.37 4.05
N ASP A 68 -7.71 1.42 4.17
CA ASP A 68 -8.59 1.08 3.04
C ASP A 68 -8.50 2.11 1.90
N LEU A 69 -8.34 3.39 2.24
CA LEU A 69 -8.22 4.48 1.26
C LEU A 69 -6.92 4.41 0.47
N PHE A 70 -5.79 4.25 1.17
CA PHE A 70 -4.47 4.18 0.51
C PHE A 70 -4.28 2.89 -0.29
N VAL A 71 -4.78 1.74 0.18
CA VAL A 71 -4.74 0.50 -0.62
C VAL A 71 -5.59 0.64 -1.88
N LYS A 72 -6.80 1.23 -1.77
CA LYS A 72 -7.62 1.52 -2.94
C LYS A 72 -6.88 2.42 -3.93
N LYS A 73 -6.27 3.51 -3.46
CA LYS A 73 -5.53 4.43 -4.33
C LYS A 73 -4.33 3.73 -4.97
N ALA A 74 -3.56 2.95 -4.23
CA ALA A 74 -2.43 2.20 -4.76
C ALA A 74 -2.84 1.22 -5.87
N TYR A 75 -3.97 0.54 -5.71
CA TYR A 75 -4.55 -0.29 -6.77
C TYR A 75 -4.92 0.56 -8.00
N GLU A 76 -5.55 1.71 -7.82
CA GLU A 76 -5.90 2.61 -8.95
C GLU A 76 -4.65 3.16 -9.66
N GLU A 77 -3.61 3.51 -8.91
CA GLU A 77 -2.32 3.95 -9.46
C GLU A 77 -1.62 2.82 -10.22
N SER A 78 -1.74 1.56 -9.79
CA SER A 78 -1.18 0.43 -10.53
C SER A 78 -1.90 0.15 -11.85
N LEU A 79 -3.20 0.46 -11.94
CA LEU A 79 -3.93 0.46 -13.22
C LEU A 79 -3.42 1.53 -14.19
N LYS A 80 -2.82 2.61 -13.68
CA LYS A 80 -2.16 3.67 -14.48
C LYS A 80 -0.73 3.33 -14.88
N GLY A 81 -0.27 2.11 -14.60
CA GLY A 81 1.08 1.65 -14.98
C GLY A 81 2.17 1.94 -13.94
N LYS A 82 1.80 2.25 -12.69
CA LYS A 82 2.74 2.51 -11.60
C LYS A 82 2.96 1.24 -10.75
N ILE A 83 4.11 1.14 -10.10
CA ILE A 83 4.37 0.13 -9.06
C ILE A 83 4.03 0.76 -7.71
N CYS A 84 3.28 0.04 -6.88
CA CYS A 84 3.00 0.45 -5.51
C CYS A 84 3.36 -0.68 -4.55
N VAL A 85 4.27 -0.40 -3.62
CA VAL A 85 4.75 -1.35 -2.60
C VAL A 85 4.23 -0.87 -1.25
N LEU A 86 3.37 -1.67 -0.65
CA LEU A 86 2.64 -1.31 0.56
C LEU A 86 3.09 -2.14 1.77
N LEU A 87 3.35 -1.48 2.90
CA LEU A 87 3.49 -2.13 4.20
C LEU A 87 2.16 -2.01 4.96
N ILE A 88 1.43 -3.12 5.12
CA ILE A 88 0.09 -3.11 5.73
C ILE A 88 -0.15 -4.29 6.69
N PRO A 89 -1.04 -4.15 7.68
CA PRO A 89 -1.44 -5.27 8.53
C PRO A 89 -2.23 -6.32 7.74
N VAL A 90 -1.97 -7.59 8.04
CA VAL A 90 -2.74 -8.74 7.55
C VAL A 90 -4.09 -8.75 8.26
N ARG A 91 -5.15 -8.49 7.49
CA ARG A 91 -6.56 -8.43 7.91
C ARG A 91 -7.43 -8.94 6.78
N THR A 92 -7.39 -10.25 6.54
CA THR A 92 -7.99 -10.88 5.35
C THR A 92 -9.48 -10.59 5.21
N SER A 93 -10.23 -10.39 6.29
CA SER A 93 -11.65 -10.02 6.27
C SER A 93 -11.95 -8.55 5.91
N SER A 94 -10.94 -7.70 5.82
CA SER A 94 -11.15 -6.28 5.50
C SER A 94 -11.42 -6.04 4.01
N ILE A 95 -12.12 -4.94 3.70
CA ILE A 95 -12.45 -4.55 2.33
C ILE A 95 -11.19 -4.45 1.47
N ARG A 96 -10.09 -3.87 2.00
CA ARG A 96 -8.84 -3.75 1.24
C ARG A 96 -8.26 -5.09 0.81
N TRP A 97 -8.32 -6.10 1.68
CA TRP A 97 -7.82 -7.44 1.36
C TRP A 97 -8.74 -8.16 0.37
N GLN A 98 -10.05 -8.18 0.65
CA GLN A 98 -11.02 -8.88 -0.20
C GLN A 98 -11.13 -8.24 -1.60
N LYS A 99 -11.18 -6.92 -1.69
CA LYS A 99 -11.52 -6.24 -2.95
C LYS A 99 -10.32 -5.92 -3.85
N TYR A 100 -9.16 -5.59 -3.26
CA TYR A 100 -8.03 -5.05 -4.02
C TYR A 100 -6.79 -5.96 -4.02
N ILE A 101 -6.68 -6.88 -3.07
CA ILE A 101 -5.46 -7.68 -2.87
C ILE A 101 -5.68 -9.14 -3.30
N LEU A 102 -6.60 -9.87 -2.67
CA LEU A 102 -6.69 -11.33 -2.81
C LEU A 102 -7.08 -11.78 -4.23
N ASP A 103 -8.02 -11.07 -4.85
CA ASP A 103 -8.51 -11.40 -6.20
C ASP A 103 -7.75 -10.64 -7.31
N ASN A 104 -6.68 -9.93 -6.96
CA ASN A 104 -5.90 -9.15 -7.92
C ASN A 104 -4.72 -9.97 -8.45
N PRO A 105 -4.73 -10.41 -9.73
CA PRO A 105 -3.67 -11.23 -10.30
C PRO A 105 -2.34 -10.47 -10.46
N ASN A 106 -2.35 -9.14 -10.33
CA ASN A 106 -1.15 -8.31 -10.34
C ASN A 106 -0.69 -7.92 -8.92
N ALA A 107 -1.29 -8.51 -7.88
CA ALA A 107 -0.85 -8.36 -6.51
C ALA A 107 0.12 -9.49 -6.12
N GLU A 108 1.26 -9.13 -5.56
CA GLU A 108 2.18 -10.06 -4.88
C GLU A 108 2.12 -9.78 -3.37
N ILE A 109 2.09 -10.84 -2.57
CA ILE A 109 2.00 -10.74 -1.10
C ILE A 109 3.22 -11.44 -0.50
N ARG A 110 4.03 -10.70 0.24
CA ARG A 110 5.16 -11.22 1.01
C ARG A 110 4.81 -11.11 2.49
N PHE A 111 4.49 -12.23 3.13
CA PHE A 111 4.24 -12.26 4.56
C PHE A 111 5.54 -12.08 5.34
N MET A 112 5.50 -11.27 6.39
CA MET A 112 6.65 -11.09 7.26
C MET A 112 6.75 -12.25 8.26
N PRO A 113 7.92 -12.91 8.41
CA PRO A 113 8.06 -14.14 9.19
C PRO A 113 7.98 -13.94 10.71
N LYS A 114 7.97 -12.70 11.22
CA LYS A 114 7.88 -12.38 12.65
C LYS A 114 7.00 -11.15 12.86
N ARG A 115 6.35 -11.08 14.02
CA ARG A 115 5.67 -9.85 14.47
C ARG A 115 6.70 -8.76 14.60
N PHE A 116 6.45 -7.68 13.89
CA PHE A 116 7.35 -6.56 13.77
C PHE A 116 7.54 -5.88 15.12
N LYS A 117 8.78 -5.71 15.58
CA LYS A 117 9.07 -4.71 16.62
C LYS A 117 9.36 -3.41 15.89
N PHE A 118 8.51 -2.43 16.13
CA PHE A 118 8.78 -1.08 15.67
C PHE A 118 9.83 -0.47 16.60
N SER A 119 10.71 0.37 16.08
CA SER A 119 11.91 0.90 16.76
C SER A 119 11.65 1.53 18.13
N ASP A 120 10.41 2.00 18.36
CA ASP A 120 10.00 2.70 19.58
C ASP A 120 9.05 1.90 20.47
N ALA A 121 8.74 0.64 20.13
CA ALA A 121 7.77 -0.17 20.87
C ALA A 121 8.45 -1.17 21.82
N SER A 122 8.00 -1.20 23.09
CA SER A 122 8.41 -2.23 24.07
C SER A 122 8.05 -3.64 23.60
N ASP A 123 6.88 -3.75 22.95
CA ASP A 123 6.26 -5.00 22.54
C ASP A 123 6.17 -5.13 21.01
N PRO A 124 6.28 -6.35 20.46
CA PRO A 124 5.99 -6.59 19.04
C PRO A 124 4.55 -6.18 18.70
N ALA A 125 4.34 -5.76 17.45
CA ALA A 125 3.03 -5.47 16.90
C ALA A 125 2.04 -6.60 17.23
N MET A 126 0.84 -6.25 17.67
CA MET A 126 -0.23 -7.23 17.93
C MET A 126 -0.80 -7.87 16.65
N PHE A 127 -0.18 -7.61 15.51
CA PHE A 127 -0.64 -8.03 14.20
C PHE A 127 0.52 -8.47 13.31
N CYS A 128 0.25 -9.44 12.44
CA CYS A 128 1.13 -9.75 11.33
C CYS A 128 1.04 -8.63 10.29
N SER A 129 2.18 -8.31 9.67
CA SER A 129 2.27 -7.38 8.54
C SER A 129 2.67 -8.14 7.28
N ALA A 130 2.32 -7.58 6.13
CA ALA A 130 2.76 -8.06 4.83
C ALA A 130 3.27 -6.89 3.99
N ILE A 131 4.20 -7.19 3.10
CA ILE A 131 4.46 -6.35 1.94
C ILE A 131 3.49 -6.78 0.85
N VAL A 132 2.68 -5.85 0.37
CA VAL A 132 1.81 -6.06 -0.78
C VAL A 132 2.34 -5.23 -1.93
N ILE A 133 2.65 -5.86 -3.05
CA ILE A 133 3.10 -5.16 -4.26
C ILE A 133 1.98 -5.21 -5.29
N PHE A 134 1.52 -4.05 -5.72
CA PHE A 134 0.71 -3.93 -6.92
C PHE A 134 1.60 -3.60 -8.10
N TYR A 135 1.71 -4.54 -9.03
CA TYR A 135 2.39 -4.31 -10.30
C TYR A 135 1.49 -3.59 -11.31
N PRO A 136 2.09 -2.85 -12.26
CA PRO A 136 1.41 -2.36 -13.45
C PRO A 136 0.59 -3.46 -14.09
N THR A 137 -0.68 -3.20 -14.33
CA THR A 137 -1.50 -4.16 -15.08
C THR A 137 -0.89 -4.31 -16.46
N LYS A 138 -0.43 -5.53 -16.81
CA LYS A 138 -0.09 -5.87 -18.19
C LYS A 138 -1.40 -5.82 -18.98
N PHE A 139 -1.68 -4.69 -19.64
CA PHE A 139 -2.90 -4.51 -20.44
C PHE A 139 -3.05 -5.68 -21.43
N LYS A 140 -3.91 -6.65 -21.13
CA LYS A 140 -4.52 -7.51 -22.14
C LYS A 140 -5.91 -6.93 -22.39
N LYS A 141 -6.09 -6.22 -23.51
CA LYS A 141 -7.43 -5.95 -24.06
C LYS A 141 -8.07 -7.31 -24.33
N ILE A 142 -8.89 -7.81 -23.41
CA ILE A 142 -9.76 -8.96 -23.70
C ILE A 142 -10.84 -8.42 -24.64
N LYS A 143 -10.66 -8.66 -25.95
CA LYS A 143 -11.74 -8.48 -26.92
C LYS A 143 -12.89 -9.37 -26.46
N HIS A 144 -13.99 -8.78 -25.99
CA HIS A 144 -15.22 -9.53 -25.79
C HIS A 144 -15.63 -10.09 -27.16
N ARG A 145 -15.53 -11.41 -27.30
CA ARG A 145 -16.06 -12.13 -28.45
C ARG A 145 -17.57 -11.95 -28.35
N LYS A 146 -18.17 -11.19 -29.28
CA LYS A 146 -19.63 -11.11 -29.39
C LYS A 146 -20.14 -12.55 -29.50
N GLU A 147 -20.99 -12.96 -28.56
CA GLU A 147 -21.71 -14.22 -28.64
C GLU A 147 -22.51 -14.21 -29.95
N LYS A 148 -22.17 -15.13 -30.86
CA LYS A 148 -23.03 -15.44 -31.98
C LYS A 148 -24.24 -16.16 -31.39
N LYS A 149 -25.35 -15.45 -31.25
CA LYS A 149 -26.66 -16.07 -31.11
C LYS A 149 -26.93 -16.82 -32.42
N ASN A 150 -26.96 -18.15 -32.34
CA ASN A 150 -27.65 -19.00 -33.29
C ASN A 150 -29.04 -19.26 -32.74
#